data_AF-J9W0G6-F1
#
_entry.id   AF-J9W0G6-F1
#
_cell.length_a   1.000
_cell.length_b   1.000
_cell.length_c   1.000
_cell.angle_alpha   90.00
_cell.angle_beta   90.00
_cell.angle_gamma   90.00
#
_symmetry.space_group_name_H-M   'P 1'
#
loop_
_entity.id
_entity.type
_entity.pdbx_description
1 polymer ?
#
loop_
_entity_poly.entity_id
_entity_poly.type
_entity_poly.pdbx_seq_one_letter_code
_entity_poly.pdbx_strand_id
1 'polypeptide(L)'
;MTTPKEILVDGLQEFAKKVGGKSRNGKELFITRTAVTDQLTPDGKQYTFISLIRNDQQASGPYSGISLKVNPGINHYRISLDIGSEGFGDDYQLVATPGTRRRFVELQSVINEYSKENRKQISCFCALNFTDNSNKQQLKNLEKQFSDDNINSHPQDLFVVYVDKPTIDNGIHEDEDFWKIYKAMVGTYSEIRNWPNKGERSTINKFKNAFNLQASYSNEDLAQVKNLLSREHYVVIQGAPGVGKTYLTSQLAQEYNPQNIIFTQFHAETTYSDFIGGYKPVQLNTGLSYQYQEGPLLKAIRQSIAHPENNVLLIIDEINRANLSNVLGESFYLFEKSELKNRSVIHLGEPANDVDTARKPLSVKQLPKNLYVVATMNTADRSLAVIDFALRRRFAWYTIIPHKLVKSELRNNEDFHSDEFDRIHDIFQEYATSQELMMEPGQSYFITEKGQSIKERIQYELLPLIREYLDNGYLANAADEFNQFFIDTISTSIYL
;
A
#
# COMPACT_ATOMS: atom_id res chain seq x y z
N MET A 1 -44.50 16.78 16.90
CA MET A 1 -43.16 17.25 16.52
C MET A 1 -42.27 16.03 16.50
N THR A 2 -41.54 15.82 15.41
CA THR A 2 -40.57 14.72 15.31
C THR A 2 -39.51 14.92 16.39
N THR A 3 -39.23 13.88 17.17
CA THR A 3 -38.24 13.94 18.24
C THR A 3 -36.82 13.94 17.66
N PRO A 4 -35.81 14.51 18.37
CA PRO A 4 -34.42 14.39 17.95
C PRO A 4 -33.98 12.95 17.68
N LYS A 5 -34.47 12.00 18.50
CA LYS A 5 -34.28 10.57 18.29
C LYS A 5 -34.79 10.09 16.94
N GLU A 6 -36.03 10.40 16.59
CA GLU A 6 -36.63 10.01 15.30
C GLU A 6 -35.82 10.61 14.14
N ILE A 7 -35.46 11.90 14.20
CA ILE A 7 -34.65 12.56 13.16
C ILE A 7 -33.30 11.85 12.97
N LEU A 8 -32.60 11.55 14.06
CA LEU A 8 -31.32 10.85 13.98
C LEU A 8 -31.48 9.45 13.42
N VAL A 9 -32.42 8.66 13.94
CA VAL A 9 -32.67 7.28 13.48
C VAL A 9 -33.03 7.26 12.00
N ASP A 10 -33.93 8.14 11.56
CA ASP A 10 -34.36 8.22 10.16
C ASP A 10 -33.18 8.58 9.25
N GLY A 11 -32.35 9.56 9.62
CA GLY A 11 -31.16 9.92 8.86
C GLY A 11 -30.15 8.78 8.77
N LEU A 12 -29.88 8.08 9.89
CA LEU A 12 -28.99 6.92 9.91
C LEU A 12 -29.47 5.80 8.97
N GLN A 13 -30.78 5.50 8.99
CA GLN A 13 -31.39 4.52 8.11
C GLN A 13 -31.40 4.97 6.65
N GLU A 14 -31.68 6.25 6.38
CA GLU A 14 -31.72 6.79 5.03
C GLU A 14 -30.38 6.61 4.32
N PHE A 15 -29.25 6.93 4.98
CA PHE A 15 -27.94 6.71 4.38
C PHE A 15 -27.61 5.24 4.18
N ALA A 16 -27.98 4.35 5.13
CA ALA A 16 -27.84 2.92 4.95
C ALA A 16 -28.61 2.42 3.71
N LYS A 17 -29.81 2.96 3.46
CA LYS A 17 -30.62 2.66 2.27
C LYS A 17 -29.99 3.22 1.00
N LYS A 18 -29.37 4.41 1.02
CA LYS A 18 -28.65 5.01 -0.12
C LYS A 18 -27.42 4.21 -0.56
N VAL A 19 -26.89 3.35 0.30
CA VAL A 19 -25.71 2.49 0.03
C VAL A 19 -26.08 0.99 -0.10
N GLY A 20 -27.32 0.69 -0.49
CA GLY A 20 -27.73 -0.69 -0.79
C GLY A 20 -28.31 -1.49 0.36
N GLY A 21 -28.63 -0.85 1.50
CA GLY A 21 -29.31 -1.50 2.64
C GLY A 21 -30.73 -2.03 2.35
N LYS A 22 -31.14 -2.11 1.09
CA LYS A 22 -32.38 -2.75 0.61
C LYS A 22 -32.06 -3.72 -0.52
N SER A 23 -32.64 -4.91 -0.44
CA SER A 23 -32.61 -5.89 -1.54
C SER A 23 -33.35 -5.38 -2.78
N ARG A 24 -33.13 -6.04 -3.93
CA ARG A 24 -33.85 -5.77 -5.19
C ARG A 24 -35.39 -5.83 -5.05
N ASN A 25 -35.89 -6.63 -4.11
CA ASN A 25 -37.32 -6.79 -3.84
C ASN A 25 -37.85 -5.80 -2.80
N GLY A 26 -37.05 -4.79 -2.41
CA GLY A 26 -37.42 -3.75 -1.46
C GLY A 26 -37.31 -4.13 0.01
N LYS A 27 -36.97 -5.39 0.35
CA LYS A 27 -36.76 -5.84 1.73
C LYS A 27 -35.47 -5.23 2.30
N GLU A 28 -35.53 -4.66 3.49
CA GLU A 28 -34.36 -4.11 4.20
C GLU A 28 -33.38 -5.23 4.58
N LEU A 29 -32.08 -4.96 4.43
CA LEU A 29 -30.99 -5.89 4.74
C LEU A 29 -30.44 -5.73 6.17
N PHE A 30 -30.98 -4.77 6.90
CA PHE A 30 -30.64 -4.49 8.29
C PHE A 30 -31.92 -4.28 9.11
N ILE A 31 -31.77 -4.32 10.44
CA ILE A 31 -32.74 -3.78 11.40
C ILE A 31 -32.04 -2.76 12.28
N THR A 32 -32.80 -1.76 12.75
CA THR A 32 -32.29 -0.74 13.67
C THR A 32 -32.75 -1.03 15.08
N ARG A 33 -31.80 -1.19 16.00
CA ARG A 33 -32.06 -1.29 17.44
C ARG A 33 -31.75 0.04 18.10
N THR A 34 -32.62 0.47 19.00
CA THR A 34 -32.44 1.73 19.74
C THR A 34 -32.65 1.49 21.23
N ALA A 35 -31.77 2.07 22.04
CA ALA A 35 -31.93 2.20 23.48
C ALA A 35 -31.49 3.61 23.86
N VAL A 36 -32.21 4.62 23.36
CA VAL A 36 -31.94 6.05 23.62
C VAL A 36 -33.23 6.77 23.99
N THR A 37 -33.10 7.81 24.81
CA THR A 37 -34.19 8.73 25.12
C THR A 37 -34.57 9.57 23.89
N ASP A 38 -35.76 10.15 23.88
CA ASP A 38 -36.22 10.98 22.75
C ASP A 38 -35.35 12.23 22.54
N GLN A 39 -34.66 12.68 23.59
CA GLN A 39 -33.74 13.82 23.58
C GLN A 39 -32.28 13.43 23.31
N LEU A 40 -32.00 12.14 23.06
CA LEU A 40 -30.65 11.62 22.82
C LEU A 40 -29.66 11.92 23.95
N THR A 41 -30.17 12.10 25.16
CA THR A 41 -29.34 12.34 26.35
C THR A 41 -28.87 11.00 26.92
N PRO A 42 -27.59 10.89 27.36
CA PRO A 42 -27.12 9.72 28.08
C PRO A 42 -27.98 9.46 29.32
N ASP A 43 -28.58 8.28 29.40
CA ASP A 43 -29.33 7.84 30.58
C ASP A 43 -28.39 7.04 31.47
N GLY A 44 -28.01 7.58 32.63
CA GLY A 44 -27.06 6.95 33.57
C GLY A 44 -27.47 5.57 34.11
N LYS A 45 -28.62 5.03 33.68
CA LYS A 45 -29.11 3.69 34.03
C LYS A 45 -29.00 2.66 32.90
N GLN A 46 -28.88 3.06 31.64
CA GLN A 46 -28.90 2.15 30.50
C GLN A 46 -27.85 2.49 29.44
N TYR A 47 -27.40 1.46 28.74
CA TYR A 47 -26.50 1.61 27.60
C TYR A 47 -27.22 2.39 26.48
N THR A 48 -26.74 3.61 26.18
CA THR A 48 -27.39 4.51 25.21
C THR A 48 -26.86 4.28 23.80
N PHE A 49 -27.65 3.70 22.88
CA PHE A 49 -27.19 3.38 21.52
C PHE A 49 -28.28 3.34 20.44
N ILE A 50 -27.87 3.57 19.20
CA ILE A 50 -28.60 3.26 17.96
C ILE A 50 -27.69 2.34 17.14
N SER A 51 -28.16 1.17 16.72
CA SER A 51 -27.32 0.19 16.03
C SER A 51 -28.02 -0.42 14.83
N LEU A 52 -27.31 -0.49 13.71
CA LEU A 52 -27.69 -1.25 12.52
C LEU A 52 -27.08 -2.64 12.62
N ILE A 53 -27.95 -3.65 12.69
CA ILE A 53 -27.57 -5.06 12.74
C ILE A 53 -28.20 -5.82 11.57
N ARG A 54 -27.74 -7.04 11.28
CA ARG A 54 -28.31 -7.86 10.20
C ARG A 54 -29.80 -8.12 10.42
N ASN A 55 -30.56 -8.19 9.32
CA ASN A 55 -32.00 -8.37 9.37
C ASN A 55 -32.49 -9.76 9.83
N ASP A 56 -31.57 -10.71 10.00
CA ASP A 56 -31.84 -12.04 10.52
C ASP A 56 -31.63 -12.16 12.03
N GLN A 57 -31.10 -11.12 12.68
CA GLN A 57 -30.95 -11.05 14.13
C GLN A 57 -32.26 -10.63 14.80
N GLN A 58 -32.35 -10.89 16.10
CA GLN A 58 -33.50 -10.49 16.90
C GLN A 58 -33.50 -8.96 17.15
N ALA A 59 -34.70 -8.37 17.14
CA ALA A 59 -34.89 -6.94 17.42
C ALA A 59 -34.61 -6.56 18.89
N SER A 60 -34.55 -7.53 19.79
CA SER A 60 -34.23 -7.36 21.21
C SER A 60 -33.38 -8.54 21.71
N GLY A 61 -32.76 -8.39 22.89
CA GLY A 61 -31.91 -9.43 23.47
C GLY A 61 -30.48 -9.49 22.89
N PRO A 62 -29.75 -10.58 23.16
CA PRO A 62 -28.44 -10.84 22.56
C PRO A 62 -28.49 -10.93 21.02
N TYR A 63 -27.38 -10.62 20.36
CA TYR A 63 -27.21 -10.85 18.92
C TYR A 63 -25.76 -11.19 18.60
N SER A 64 -25.54 -11.80 17.44
CA SER A 64 -24.22 -12.11 16.90
C SER A 64 -23.89 -11.23 15.69
N GLY A 65 -22.62 -11.20 15.31
CA GLY A 65 -22.14 -10.46 14.15
C GLY A 65 -21.62 -9.08 14.47
N ILE A 66 -21.08 -8.43 13.45
CA ILE A 66 -20.64 -7.05 13.53
C ILE A 66 -21.80 -6.09 13.31
N SER A 67 -21.76 -4.93 13.94
CA SER A 67 -22.78 -3.90 13.80
C SER A 67 -22.18 -2.51 13.66
N LEU A 68 -22.92 -1.63 12.98
CA LEU A 68 -22.61 -0.21 12.95
C LEU A 68 -23.44 0.47 14.03
N LYS A 69 -22.78 1.06 15.02
CA LYS A 69 -23.41 1.60 16.23
C LYS A 69 -23.06 3.07 16.41
N VAL A 70 -24.03 3.86 16.86
CA VAL A 70 -23.90 5.25 17.29
C VAL A 70 -24.30 5.32 18.76
N ASN A 71 -23.42 5.88 19.59
CA ASN A 71 -23.69 6.18 20.99
C ASN A 71 -23.70 7.70 21.18
N PRO A 72 -24.89 8.30 21.37
CA PRO A 72 -25.02 9.70 21.76
C PRO A 72 -24.35 9.99 23.11
N GLY A 73 -23.49 11.00 23.15
CA GLY A 73 -22.89 11.56 24.36
C GLY A 73 -23.31 13.01 24.59
N ILE A 74 -22.75 13.64 25.63
CA ILE A 74 -23.07 15.04 25.98
C ILE A 74 -22.57 16.02 24.92
N ASN A 75 -21.26 16.01 24.64
CA ASN A 75 -20.60 16.90 23.68
C ASN A 75 -20.15 16.16 22.42
N HIS A 76 -19.75 14.90 22.55
CA HIS A 76 -19.32 14.07 21.43
C HIS A 76 -20.25 12.89 21.23
N TYR A 77 -20.39 12.47 19.99
CA TYR A 77 -21.01 11.20 19.63
C TYR A 77 -19.92 10.21 19.24
N ARG A 78 -20.18 8.95 19.56
CA ARG A 78 -19.28 7.83 19.22
C ARG A 78 -19.92 7.00 18.12
N ILE A 79 -19.20 6.81 17.02
CA ILE A 79 -19.59 5.91 15.93
C ILE A 79 -18.63 4.72 15.94
N SER A 80 -19.15 3.49 15.90
CA SER A 80 -18.32 2.29 16.00
C SER A 80 -18.75 1.15 15.11
N LEU A 81 -17.78 0.38 14.67
CA LEU A 81 -17.97 -1.00 14.25
C LEU A 81 -17.70 -1.90 15.47
N ASP A 82 -18.74 -2.57 15.96
CA ASP A 82 -18.68 -3.36 17.18
C ASP A 82 -19.18 -4.79 16.99
N ILE A 83 -18.88 -5.65 17.97
CA ILE A 83 -19.26 -7.06 17.96
C ILE A 83 -20.45 -7.27 18.87
N GLY A 84 -21.46 -8.00 18.39
CA GLY A 84 -22.62 -8.39 19.17
C GLY A 84 -22.27 -9.21 20.41
N SER A 85 -23.18 -9.24 21.38
CA SER A 85 -22.97 -9.91 22.67
C SER A 85 -22.72 -11.42 22.55
N GLU A 86 -23.14 -12.05 21.45
CA GLU A 86 -22.89 -13.47 21.16
C GLU A 86 -21.60 -13.71 20.35
N GLY A 87 -20.80 -12.66 20.14
CA GLY A 87 -19.58 -12.72 19.33
C GLY A 87 -19.85 -12.58 17.83
N PHE A 88 -18.91 -13.05 17.01
CA PHE A 88 -18.94 -12.84 15.55
C PHE A 88 -20.05 -13.62 14.82
N GLY A 89 -20.47 -14.78 15.34
CA GLY A 89 -21.40 -15.67 14.63
C GLY A 89 -20.96 -15.91 13.18
N ASP A 90 -21.90 -15.76 12.25
CA ASP A 90 -21.70 -15.89 10.81
C ASP A 90 -20.75 -14.85 10.21
N ASP A 91 -20.46 -13.75 10.90
CA ASP A 91 -19.58 -12.68 10.39
C ASP A 91 -18.09 -12.98 10.64
N TYR A 92 -17.75 -14.14 11.23
CA TYR A 92 -16.35 -14.48 11.53
C TYR A 92 -15.46 -14.47 10.28
N GLN A 93 -15.91 -15.07 9.17
CA GLN A 93 -15.15 -15.05 7.92
C GLN A 93 -14.95 -13.63 7.41
N LEU A 94 -16.00 -12.81 7.46
CA LEU A 94 -15.95 -11.41 7.04
C LEU A 94 -14.90 -10.62 7.82
N VAL A 95 -14.81 -10.78 9.14
CA VAL A 95 -13.78 -10.09 9.95
C VAL A 95 -12.38 -10.71 9.83
N ALA A 96 -12.29 -11.98 9.44
CA ALA A 96 -11.03 -12.67 9.18
C ALA A 96 -10.42 -12.30 7.83
N THR A 97 -11.24 -11.88 6.86
CA THR A 97 -10.78 -11.38 5.56
C THR A 97 -9.90 -10.13 5.73
N PRO A 98 -8.66 -10.12 5.22
CA PRO A 98 -7.73 -9.00 5.38
C PRO A 98 -8.28 -7.65 4.91
N GLY A 99 -9.06 -7.65 3.83
CA GLY A 99 -9.68 -6.48 3.22
C GLY A 99 -10.61 -5.73 4.16
N THR A 100 -11.37 -6.43 4.99
CA THR A 100 -12.25 -5.81 5.99
C THR A 100 -11.46 -4.86 6.88
N ARG A 101 -10.39 -5.34 7.52
CA ARG A 101 -9.56 -4.48 8.38
C ARG A 101 -8.90 -3.36 7.57
N ARG A 102 -8.41 -3.66 6.37
CA ARG A 102 -7.72 -2.69 5.50
C ARG A 102 -8.59 -1.46 5.21
N ARG A 103 -9.86 -1.67 4.85
CA ARG A 103 -10.83 -0.59 4.61
C ARG A 103 -11.00 0.33 5.82
N PHE A 104 -11.04 -0.21 7.04
CA PHE A 104 -11.14 0.61 8.26
C PHE A 104 -9.83 1.29 8.65
N VAL A 105 -8.67 0.69 8.37
CA VAL A 105 -7.37 1.35 8.57
C VAL A 105 -7.21 2.53 7.61
N GLU A 106 -7.59 2.37 6.34
CA GLU A 106 -7.62 3.45 5.35
C GLU A 106 -8.55 4.58 5.80
N LEU A 107 -9.77 4.23 6.23
CA LEU A 107 -10.72 5.19 6.79
C LEU A 107 -10.14 5.92 8.01
N GLN A 108 -9.44 5.22 8.91
CA GLN A 108 -8.75 5.84 10.05
C GLN A 108 -7.74 6.88 9.60
N SER A 109 -6.89 6.51 8.62
CA SER A 109 -5.82 7.37 8.11
C SER A 109 -6.40 8.68 7.61
N VAL A 110 -7.48 8.61 6.85
CA VAL A 110 -8.02 9.82 6.22
C VAL A 110 -8.88 10.65 7.16
N ILE A 111 -9.60 10.04 8.11
CA ILE A 111 -10.25 10.83 9.17
C ILE A 111 -9.20 11.60 9.99
N ASN A 112 -8.07 10.96 10.31
CA ASN A 112 -6.98 11.63 11.04
C ASN A 112 -6.37 12.78 10.25
N GLU A 113 -6.14 12.60 8.95
CA GLU A 113 -5.64 13.64 8.05
C GLU A 113 -6.62 14.81 7.96
N TYR A 114 -7.89 14.53 7.68
CA TYR A 114 -8.97 15.53 7.66
C TYR A 114 -9.04 16.31 8.97
N SER A 115 -8.98 15.61 10.12
CA SER A 115 -9.01 16.24 11.44
C SER A 115 -7.85 17.19 11.63
N LYS A 116 -6.65 16.80 11.20
CA LYS A 116 -5.43 17.62 11.31
C LYS A 116 -5.49 18.86 10.42
N GLU A 117 -5.87 18.70 9.15
CA GLU A 117 -5.96 19.80 8.18
C GLU A 117 -7.00 20.84 8.62
N ASN A 118 -8.15 20.38 9.12
CA ASN A 118 -9.28 21.23 9.51
C ASN A 118 -9.25 21.63 10.99
N ARG A 119 -8.18 21.26 11.73
CA ARG A 119 -8.01 21.53 13.17
C ARG A 119 -9.21 21.10 14.02
N LYS A 120 -9.77 19.94 13.71
CA LYS A 120 -10.90 19.34 14.43
C LYS A 120 -10.39 18.43 15.55
N GLN A 121 -11.23 18.18 16.56
CA GLN A 121 -10.97 17.23 17.64
C GLN A 121 -11.65 15.88 17.35
N ILE A 122 -11.30 15.24 16.25
CA ILE A 122 -11.79 13.90 15.90
C ILE A 122 -10.75 12.88 16.33
N SER A 123 -11.17 11.86 17.09
CA SER A 123 -10.26 10.81 17.57
C SER A 123 -10.73 9.44 17.14
N CYS A 124 -9.82 8.64 16.57
CA CYS A 124 -10.13 7.34 16.00
C CYS A 124 -9.32 6.20 16.64
N PHE A 125 -9.95 5.03 16.75
CA PHE A 125 -9.33 3.76 17.12
C PHE A 125 -9.67 2.70 16.06
N CYS A 126 -8.69 1.87 15.71
CA CYS A 126 -8.86 0.70 14.85
C CYS A 126 -8.10 -0.48 15.44
N ALA A 127 -8.76 -1.63 15.57
CA ALA A 127 -8.15 -2.82 16.15
C ALA A 127 -7.02 -3.37 15.25
N LEU A 128 -5.96 -3.88 15.89
CA LEU A 128 -4.84 -4.52 15.18
C LEU A 128 -5.23 -5.86 14.56
N ASN A 129 -6.17 -6.57 15.19
CA ASN A 129 -6.70 -7.83 14.71
C ASN A 129 -8.23 -7.79 14.82
N PHE A 130 -8.93 -7.95 13.70
CA PHE A 130 -10.40 -7.92 13.65
C PHE A 130 -11.04 -9.24 14.10
N THR A 131 -10.26 -10.32 14.21
CA THR A 131 -10.70 -11.59 14.79
C THR A 131 -10.53 -11.65 16.31
N ASP A 132 -9.88 -10.64 16.90
CA ASP A 132 -9.69 -10.55 18.36
C ASP A 132 -10.83 -9.74 19.00
N ASN A 133 -11.71 -10.44 19.70
CA ASN A 133 -12.83 -9.85 20.43
C ASN A 133 -12.49 -9.52 21.90
N SER A 134 -11.22 -9.60 22.31
CA SER A 134 -10.79 -9.22 23.65
C SER A 134 -10.85 -7.70 23.89
N ASN A 135 -10.73 -7.28 25.14
CA ASN A 135 -10.67 -5.88 25.53
C ASN A 135 -9.37 -5.23 25.06
N LYS A 136 -9.45 -4.09 24.35
CA LYS A 136 -8.27 -3.39 23.84
C LYS A 136 -7.84 -2.26 24.78
N GLN A 137 -6.60 -2.33 25.29
CA GLN A 137 -6.07 -1.30 26.20
C GLN A 137 -5.98 0.08 25.54
N GLN A 138 -5.63 0.12 24.24
CA GLN A 138 -5.56 1.36 23.47
C GLN A 138 -6.94 2.05 23.39
N LEU A 139 -8.00 1.28 23.17
CA LEU A 139 -9.36 1.79 23.18
C LEU A 139 -9.73 2.34 24.57
N LYS A 140 -9.43 1.62 25.64
CA LYS A 140 -9.65 2.12 27.02
C LYS A 140 -8.95 3.44 27.31
N ASN A 141 -7.74 3.64 26.77
CA ASN A 141 -7.01 4.89 26.94
C ASN A 141 -7.66 6.04 26.16
N LEU A 142 -8.26 5.75 24.99
CA LEU A 142 -9.02 6.72 24.22
C LEU A 142 -10.33 7.08 24.93
N GLU A 143 -11.08 6.09 25.41
CA GLU A 143 -12.36 6.29 26.12
C GLU A 143 -12.22 7.21 27.35
N LYS A 144 -11.11 7.11 28.07
CA LYS A 144 -10.80 8.00 29.21
C LYS A 144 -10.72 9.48 28.84
N GLN A 145 -10.42 9.81 27.58
CA GLN A 145 -10.35 11.20 27.11
C GLN A 145 -11.76 11.81 26.93
N PHE A 146 -12.78 10.95 26.83
CA PHE A 146 -14.18 11.32 26.61
C PHE A 146 -15.07 10.87 27.79
N SER A 147 -14.50 10.73 28.99
CA SER A 147 -15.27 10.31 30.19
C SER A 147 -16.41 11.26 30.52
N ASP A 148 -16.24 12.54 30.22
CA ASP A 148 -17.21 13.59 30.51
C ASP A 148 -18.44 13.53 29.59
N ASP A 149 -18.37 12.78 28.49
CA ASP A 149 -19.51 12.58 27.59
C ASP A 149 -20.52 11.54 28.09
N ASN A 150 -20.19 10.81 29.17
CA ASN A 150 -21.00 9.73 29.74
C ASN A 150 -21.43 8.68 28.69
N ILE A 151 -20.55 8.40 27.72
CA ILE A 151 -20.79 7.42 26.67
C ILE A 151 -20.52 6.03 27.23
N ASN A 152 -21.54 5.19 27.24
CA ASN A 152 -21.38 3.77 27.56
C ASN A 152 -20.81 3.06 26.32
N SER A 153 -19.58 2.53 26.42
CA SER A 153 -18.85 1.89 25.32
C SER A 153 -18.82 0.36 25.44
N HIS A 154 -18.66 -0.33 24.31
CA HIS A 154 -18.77 -1.77 24.27
C HIS A 154 -17.36 -2.34 24.37
N PRO A 155 -17.11 -3.34 25.23
CA PRO A 155 -15.76 -3.87 25.42
C PRO A 155 -15.10 -4.41 24.13
N GLN A 156 -15.91 -4.77 23.14
CA GLN A 156 -15.49 -5.51 21.95
C GLN A 156 -15.68 -4.71 20.65
N ASP A 157 -15.16 -3.49 20.59
CA ASP A 157 -15.14 -2.73 19.34
C ASP A 157 -13.95 -3.10 18.44
N LEU A 158 -14.19 -2.99 17.13
CA LEU A 158 -13.19 -3.16 16.08
C LEU A 158 -12.71 -1.81 15.54
N PHE A 159 -13.60 -0.84 15.47
CA PHE A 159 -13.30 0.51 15.00
C PHE A 159 -14.18 1.53 15.73
N VAL A 160 -13.62 2.67 16.13
CA VAL A 160 -14.33 3.69 16.90
C VAL A 160 -13.89 5.07 16.44
N VAL A 161 -14.85 5.99 16.33
CA VAL A 161 -14.61 7.41 16.10
C VAL A 161 -15.40 8.22 17.10
N TYR A 162 -14.74 9.15 17.78
CA TYR A 162 -15.35 10.22 18.56
C TYR A 162 -15.34 11.50 17.74
N VAL A 163 -16.49 12.14 17.64
CA VAL A 163 -16.72 13.36 16.85
C VAL A 163 -17.72 14.25 17.57
N ASP A 164 -17.67 15.55 17.35
CA ASP A 164 -18.63 16.51 17.90
C ASP A 164 -20.07 16.07 17.64
N LYS A 165 -20.93 16.27 18.65
CA LYS A 165 -22.36 16.02 18.58
C LYS A 165 -22.96 16.81 17.39
N PRO A 166 -23.73 16.15 16.51
CA PRO A 166 -24.38 16.83 15.40
C PRO A 166 -25.55 17.70 15.89
N THR A 167 -25.86 18.73 15.09
CA THR A 167 -27.09 19.50 15.26
C THR A 167 -28.28 18.67 14.80
N ILE A 168 -29.31 18.56 15.65
CA ILE A 168 -30.54 17.81 15.36
C ILE A 168 -31.73 18.67 15.79
N ASP A 169 -32.31 19.39 14.83
CA ASP A 169 -33.41 20.34 15.05
C ASP A 169 -34.64 20.02 14.19
N ASN A 170 -34.67 20.49 12.93
CA ASN A 170 -35.74 20.28 11.95
C ASN A 170 -35.28 19.37 10.80
N GLY A 171 -34.20 18.62 11.00
CA GLY A 171 -33.60 17.74 10.01
C GLY A 171 -32.17 17.36 10.37
N ILE A 172 -31.46 16.81 9.40
CA ILE A 172 -30.04 16.47 9.51
C ILE A 172 -29.19 17.49 8.73
N HIS A 173 -28.04 17.86 9.29
CA HIS A 173 -27.07 18.76 8.66
C HIS A 173 -25.95 17.93 8.04
N GLU A 174 -26.19 17.43 6.82
CA GLU A 174 -25.34 16.44 6.13
C GLU A 174 -23.85 16.79 6.00
N ASP A 175 -23.50 18.08 6.09
CA ASP A 175 -22.15 18.60 5.93
C ASP A 175 -21.35 18.66 7.25
N GLU A 176 -21.99 18.40 8.38
CA GLU A 176 -21.31 18.29 9.68
C GLU A 176 -20.40 17.06 9.72
N ASP A 177 -19.34 17.16 10.53
CA ASP A 177 -18.28 16.14 10.62
C ASP A 177 -18.85 14.76 11.01
N PHE A 178 -19.82 14.72 11.93
CA PHE A 178 -20.53 13.49 12.30
C PHE A 178 -21.15 12.78 11.09
N TRP A 179 -21.88 13.52 10.24
CA TRP A 179 -22.59 12.93 9.09
C TRP A 179 -21.65 12.53 7.98
N LYS A 180 -20.58 13.29 7.74
CA LYS A 180 -19.49 12.86 6.83
C LYS A 180 -18.89 11.53 7.29
N ILE A 181 -18.57 11.40 8.58
CA ILE A 181 -17.93 10.18 9.12
C ILE A 181 -18.91 9.02 9.08
N TYR A 182 -20.16 9.24 9.50
CA TYR A 182 -21.19 8.22 9.44
C TYR A 182 -21.42 7.73 8.00
N LYS A 183 -21.50 8.63 7.03
CA LYS A 183 -21.63 8.30 5.59
C LYS A 183 -20.47 7.41 5.11
N ALA A 184 -19.23 7.73 5.45
CA ALA A 184 -18.09 6.90 5.07
C ALA A 184 -18.08 5.54 5.81
N MET A 185 -18.46 5.51 7.08
CA MET A 185 -18.55 4.28 7.87
C MET A 185 -19.67 3.36 7.37
N VAL A 186 -20.87 3.88 7.09
CA VAL A 186 -21.98 3.07 6.57
C VAL A 186 -21.71 2.61 5.14
N GLY A 187 -21.02 3.43 4.33
CA GLY A 187 -20.54 3.02 3.02
C GLY A 187 -19.56 1.85 3.12
N THR A 188 -18.56 1.95 3.99
CA THR A 188 -17.60 0.85 4.23
C THR A 188 -18.27 -0.40 4.79
N TYR A 189 -19.20 -0.23 5.75
CA TYR A 189 -20.00 -1.32 6.30
C TYR A 189 -20.87 -2.00 5.24
N SER A 190 -21.43 -1.25 4.29
CA SER A 190 -22.22 -1.82 3.20
C SER A 190 -21.35 -2.61 2.21
N GLU A 191 -20.13 -2.17 1.93
CA GLU A 191 -19.19 -2.86 1.03
C GLU A 191 -18.78 -4.23 1.59
N ILE A 192 -18.36 -4.31 2.86
CA ILE A 192 -17.98 -5.59 3.48
C ILE A 192 -19.16 -6.56 3.57
N ARG A 193 -20.40 -6.02 3.58
CA ARG A 193 -21.64 -6.80 3.56
C ARG A 193 -22.10 -7.18 2.15
N ASN A 194 -21.41 -6.71 1.10
CA ASN A 194 -21.79 -6.87 -0.30
C ASN A 194 -23.24 -6.43 -0.61
N TRP A 195 -23.69 -5.36 0.02
CA TRP A 195 -24.98 -4.72 -0.25
C TRP A 195 -25.07 -3.95 -1.58
N PRO A 196 -24.05 -3.15 -1.98
CA PRO A 196 -24.22 -2.14 -3.02
C PRO A 196 -24.20 -2.71 -4.43
N ASN A 197 -25.11 -2.23 -5.28
CA ASN A 197 -25.02 -2.35 -6.73
C ASN A 197 -24.10 -1.27 -7.34
N LYS A 198 -23.88 -1.30 -8.67
CA LYS A 198 -22.98 -0.35 -9.36
C LYS A 198 -23.31 1.13 -9.10
N GLY A 199 -24.59 1.50 -9.06
CA GLY A 199 -25.02 2.87 -8.77
C GLY A 199 -24.75 3.27 -7.32
N GLU A 200 -25.02 2.37 -6.38
CA GLU A 200 -24.78 2.59 -4.95
C GLU A 200 -23.28 2.66 -4.62
N ARG A 201 -22.43 1.90 -5.32
CA ARG A 201 -20.97 2.04 -5.23
C ARG A 201 -20.49 3.45 -5.58
N SER A 202 -21.12 4.10 -6.57
CA SER A 202 -20.82 5.50 -6.88
C SER A 202 -21.19 6.45 -5.72
N THR A 203 -22.31 6.20 -5.04
CA THR A 203 -22.70 6.93 -3.83
C THR A 203 -21.71 6.73 -2.70
N ILE A 204 -21.25 5.51 -2.47
CA ILE A 204 -20.25 5.19 -1.45
C ILE A 204 -18.94 5.91 -1.72
N ASN A 205 -18.49 5.92 -2.98
CA ASN A 205 -17.30 6.67 -3.38
C ASN A 205 -17.46 8.17 -3.10
N LYS A 206 -18.65 8.76 -3.31
CA LYS A 206 -18.91 10.16 -2.91
C LYS A 206 -18.86 10.36 -1.40
N PHE A 207 -19.42 9.42 -0.62
CA PHE A 207 -19.40 9.48 0.84
C PHE A 207 -17.99 9.41 1.41
N LYS A 208 -17.17 8.52 0.85
CA LYS A 208 -15.74 8.46 1.11
C LYS A 208 -15.08 9.78 0.68
N ASN A 209 -15.22 10.21 -0.57
CA ASN A 209 -14.58 11.42 -1.09
C ASN A 209 -14.94 12.73 -0.38
N ALA A 210 -16.01 12.79 0.44
CA ALA A 210 -16.35 13.98 1.23
C ALA A 210 -15.24 14.44 2.20
N PHE A 211 -14.24 13.60 2.45
CA PHE A 211 -13.04 13.91 3.21
C PHE A 211 -11.85 14.40 2.36
N ASN A 212 -12.03 14.67 1.05
CA ASN A 212 -10.94 14.68 0.07
C ASN A 212 -10.10 13.38 0.16
N LEU A 213 -10.81 12.24 0.29
CA LEU A 213 -10.26 10.89 0.41
C LEU A 213 -9.44 10.40 -0.80
N GLN A 214 -9.18 11.27 -1.77
CA GLN A 214 -8.06 11.04 -2.67
C GLN A 214 -6.79 11.35 -1.88
N ALA A 215 -6.21 10.30 -1.29
CA ALA A 215 -4.80 10.07 -1.58
C ALA A 215 -4.70 10.14 -3.10
N SER A 216 -4.48 11.34 -3.62
CA SER A 216 -4.11 11.53 -5.00
C SER A 216 -2.77 10.83 -5.07
N TYR A 217 -2.78 9.56 -5.45
CA TYR A 217 -1.69 8.96 -6.18
C TYR A 217 -1.61 9.71 -7.52
N SER A 218 -1.38 11.03 -7.48
CA SER A 218 -0.68 11.69 -8.55
C SER A 218 0.68 11.03 -8.51
N ASN A 219 0.96 10.19 -9.49
CA ASN A 219 2.22 9.46 -9.62
C ASN A 219 3.34 10.47 -9.80
N GLU A 220 3.81 10.98 -8.67
CA GLU A 220 5.02 11.76 -8.52
C GLU A 220 6.19 10.85 -8.21
N ASP A 221 6.12 9.53 -8.49
CA ASP A 221 7.19 8.57 -8.23
C ASP A 221 8.54 9.10 -8.71
N LEU A 222 8.56 9.70 -9.91
CA LEU A 222 9.75 10.31 -10.47
C LEU A 222 10.25 11.49 -9.64
N ALA A 223 9.36 12.40 -9.23
CA ALA A 223 9.73 13.57 -8.43
C ALA A 223 10.16 13.16 -7.00
N GLN A 224 9.46 12.21 -6.39
CA GLN A 224 9.75 11.67 -5.07
C GLN A 224 11.08 10.92 -5.07
N VAL A 225 11.33 10.06 -6.06
CA VAL A 225 12.62 9.36 -6.19
C VAL A 225 13.74 10.35 -6.48
N LYS A 226 13.54 11.39 -7.30
CA LYS A 226 14.54 12.45 -7.51
C LYS A 226 14.90 13.18 -6.22
N ASN A 227 13.89 13.57 -5.44
CA ASN A 227 14.09 14.23 -4.15
C ASN A 227 14.81 13.31 -3.16
N LEU A 228 14.38 12.04 -3.11
CA LEU A 228 15.02 11.04 -2.26
C LEU A 228 16.47 10.81 -2.67
N LEU A 229 16.74 10.69 -3.97
CA LEU A 229 18.09 10.44 -4.49
C LEU A 229 19.01 11.64 -4.28
N SER A 230 18.52 12.87 -4.46
CA SER A 230 19.33 14.07 -4.23
C SER A 230 19.71 14.25 -2.75
N ARG A 231 18.87 13.79 -1.82
CA ARG A 231 19.14 13.85 -0.38
C ARG A 231 19.96 12.65 0.13
N GLU A 232 19.65 11.45 -0.34
CA GLU A 232 20.15 10.19 0.24
C GLU A 232 21.30 9.57 -0.56
N HIS A 233 21.52 10.02 -1.81
CA HIS A 233 22.50 9.55 -2.80
C HIS A 233 22.36 8.08 -3.26
N TYR A 234 21.86 7.18 -2.41
CA TYR A 234 21.71 5.75 -2.69
C TYR A 234 20.27 5.32 -2.43
N VAL A 235 19.56 4.94 -3.49
CA VAL A 235 18.14 4.58 -3.43
C VAL A 235 17.92 3.20 -4.04
N VAL A 236 17.16 2.35 -3.35
CA VAL A 236 16.59 1.12 -3.89
C VAL A 236 15.11 1.36 -4.19
N ILE A 237 14.73 1.19 -5.45
CA ILE A 237 13.36 1.21 -5.93
C ILE A 237 12.87 -0.23 -5.95
N GLN A 238 11.92 -0.56 -5.08
CA GLN A 238 11.33 -1.89 -5.00
C GLN A 238 9.86 -1.88 -5.39
N GLY A 239 9.33 -3.04 -5.76
CA GLY A 239 7.92 -3.22 -6.05
C GLY A 239 7.65 -4.49 -6.83
N ALA A 240 6.38 -4.82 -7.00
CA ALA A 240 5.94 -6.01 -7.70
C ALA A 240 6.36 -5.99 -9.19
N PRO A 241 6.29 -7.13 -9.90
CA PRO A 241 6.50 -7.16 -11.34
C PRO A 241 5.53 -6.20 -12.05
N GLY A 242 6.04 -5.52 -13.07
CA GLY A 242 5.20 -4.70 -13.94
C GLY A 242 4.73 -3.35 -13.37
N VAL A 243 5.24 -2.89 -12.22
CA VAL A 243 4.92 -1.56 -11.64
C VAL A 243 5.72 -0.40 -12.25
N GLY A 244 6.60 -0.66 -13.23
CA GLY A 244 7.33 0.39 -13.93
C GLY A 244 8.68 0.81 -13.32
N LYS A 245 9.32 -0.02 -12.49
CA LYS A 245 10.66 0.27 -11.91
C LYS A 245 11.71 0.63 -12.98
N THR A 246 11.85 -0.22 -14.02
CA THR A 246 12.80 0.00 -15.11
C THR A 246 12.47 1.26 -15.91
N TYR A 247 11.17 1.52 -16.13
CA TYR A 247 10.70 2.76 -16.76
C TYR A 247 11.11 3.98 -15.93
N LEU A 248 10.88 3.96 -14.62
CA LEU A 248 11.26 5.02 -13.69
C LEU A 248 12.76 5.30 -13.71
N THR A 249 13.59 4.25 -13.66
CA THR A 249 15.05 4.40 -13.75
C THR A 249 15.50 4.98 -15.09
N SER A 250 14.82 4.63 -16.19
CA SER A 250 15.09 5.16 -17.53
C SER A 250 14.70 6.63 -17.65
N GLN A 251 13.60 7.05 -17.04
CA GLN A 251 13.19 8.46 -16.96
C GLN A 251 14.16 9.29 -16.11
N LEU A 252 14.63 8.74 -14.99
CA LEU A 252 15.66 9.36 -14.18
C LEU A 252 16.98 9.52 -14.94
N ALA A 253 17.38 8.50 -15.70
CA ALA A 253 18.61 8.49 -16.48
C ALA A 253 18.68 9.64 -17.51
N GLN A 254 17.54 10.07 -18.06
CA GLN A 254 17.48 11.17 -19.04
C GLN A 254 17.93 12.53 -18.47
N GLU A 255 17.99 12.70 -17.14
CA GLU A 255 18.48 13.93 -16.51
C GLU A 255 20.01 14.01 -16.43
N TYR A 256 20.70 12.92 -16.75
CA TYR A 256 22.14 12.81 -16.68
C TYR A 256 22.72 12.81 -18.09
N ASN A 257 23.96 13.30 -18.22
CA ASN A 257 24.69 13.12 -19.47
C ASN A 257 24.89 11.61 -19.70
N PRO A 258 24.53 11.05 -20.88
CA PRO A 258 24.66 9.62 -21.17
C PRO A 258 26.05 9.04 -20.89
N GLN A 259 27.11 9.83 -21.01
CA GLN A 259 28.48 9.39 -20.71
C GLN A 259 28.73 9.20 -19.20
N ASN A 260 27.94 9.84 -18.35
CA ASN A 260 28.00 9.78 -16.89
C ASN A 260 27.03 8.76 -16.28
N ILE A 261 26.41 7.93 -17.13
CA ILE A 261 25.49 6.89 -16.70
C ILE A 261 26.20 5.55 -16.87
N ILE A 262 26.26 4.81 -15.78
CA ILE A 262 26.82 3.46 -15.75
C ILE A 262 25.69 2.53 -15.36
N PHE A 263 25.42 1.54 -16.21
CA PHE A 263 24.38 0.55 -15.98
C PHE A 263 25.00 -0.83 -15.75
N THR A 264 24.43 -1.58 -14.81
CA THR A 264 24.71 -2.99 -14.61
C THR A 264 23.44 -3.69 -14.15
N GLN A 265 23.32 -4.97 -14.47
CA GLN A 265 22.26 -5.84 -13.96
C GLN A 265 22.89 -6.98 -13.17
N PHE A 266 22.33 -7.29 -12.00
CA PHE A 266 22.78 -8.39 -11.16
C PHE A 266 22.08 -9.70 -11.53
N HIS A 267 22.83 -10.79 -11.44
CA HIS A 267 22.38 -12.17 -11.64
C HIS A 267 23.02 -13.06 -10.56
N ALA A 268 22.55 -14.31 -10.45
CA ALA A 268 22.96 -15.24 -9.39
C ALA A 268 24.49 -15.44 -9.28
N GLU A 269 25.19 -15.32 -10.40
CA GLU A 269 26.63 -15.51 -10.52
C GLU A 269 27.44 -14.22 -10.53
N THR A 270 26.81 -13.04 -10.37
CA THR A 270 27.54 -11.78 -10.31
C THR A 270 28.51 -11.81 -9.14
N THR A 271 29.79 -11.50 -9.40
CA THR A 271 30.85 -11.54 -8.40
C THR A 271 31.43 -10.15 -8.11
N TYR A 272 32.30 -10.07 -7.10
CA TYR A 272 33.13 -8.88 -6.85
C TYR A 272 33.92 -8.46 -8.10
N SER A 273 34.46 -9.43 -8.87
CA SER A 273 35.24 -9.14 -10.08
C SER A 273 34.42 -8.52 -11.20
N ASP A 274 33.10 -8.73 -11.21
CA ASP A 274 32.20 -8.12 -12.19
C ASP A 274 31.78 -6.71 -11.77
N PHE A 275 31.60 -6.47 -10.46
CA PHE A 275 31.08 -5.19 -9.97
C PHE A 275 32.17 -4.16 -9.60
N ILE A 276 33.26 -4.61 -8.97
CA ILE A 276 34.39 -3.76 -8.59
C ILE A 276 35.50 -3.86 -9.63
N GLY A 277 35.89 -5.08 -10.00
CA GLY A 277 36.86 -5.35 -11.05
C GLY A 277 37.75 -6.55 -10.76
N GLY A 278 38.33 -7.11 -11.81
CA GLY A 278 39.15 -8.31 -11.71
C GLY A 278 39.88 -8.62 -13.01
N TYR A 279 40.80 -9.58 -12.94
CA TYR A 279 41.53 -10.05 -14.11
C TYR A 279 40.66 -10.93 -14.98
N LYS A 280 40.50 -10.54 -16.25
CA LYS A 280 39.77 -11.31 -17.26
C LYS A 280 40.73 -11.76 -18.37
N PRO A 281 40.54 -12.97 -18.92
CA PRO A 281 41.32 -13.43 -20.05
C PRO A 281 41.04 -12.57 -21.28
N VAL A 282 42.10 -12.10 -21.95
CA VAL A 282 42.04 -11.36 -23.21
C VAL A 282 42.92 -12.08 -24.22
N GLN A 283 42.35 -12.37 -25.39
CA GLN A 283 43.10 -12.96 -26.49
C GLN A 283 43.91 -11.86 -27.18
N LEU A 284 45.23 -11.92 -27.08
CA LEU A 284 46.14 -11.08 -27.84
C LEU A 284 46.68 -11.87 -29.04
N ASN A 285 47.22 -11.16 -30.04
CA ASN A 285 47.89 -11.79 -31.19
C ASN A 285 49.07 -12.70 -30.78
N THR A 286 49.61 -12.51 -29.57
CA THR A 286 50.72 -13.26 -28.98
C THR A 286 50.30 -14.41 -28.06
N GLY A 287 49.00 -14.60 -27.80
CA GLY A 287 48.47 -15.64 -26.91
C GLY A 287 47.42 -15.15 -25.92
N LEU A 288 47.03 -16.02 -24.98
CA LEU A 288 46.12 -15.68 -23.88
C LEU A 288 46.86 -14.81 -22.84
N SER A 289 46.32 -13.63 -22.55
CA SER A 289 46.80 -12.74 -21.49
C SER A 289 45.68 -12.50 -20.47
N TYR A 290 46.02 -12.04 -19.27
CA TYR A 290 45.04 -11.62 -18.27
C TYR A 290 45.18 -10.12 -18.05
N GLN A 291 44.10 -9.39 -18.30
CA GLN A 291 44.06 -7.94 -18.11
C GLN A 291 43.04 -7.58 -17.04
N TYR A 292 43.40 -6.61 -16.20
CA TYR A 292 42.50 -6.13 -15.17
C TYR A 292 41.40 -5.25 -15.81
N GLN A 293 40.15 -5.63 -15.59
CA GLN A 293 39.00 -4.87 -16.07
C GLN A 293 38.24 -4.27 -14.89
N GLU A 294 38.04 -2.95 -14.92
CA GLU A 294 37.26 -2.25 -13.90
C GLU A 294 35.77 -2.57 -14.03
N GLY A 295 35.16 -2.89 -12.89
CA GLY A 295 33.72 -3.07 -12.79
C GLY A 295 32.95 -1.72 -12.74
N PRO A 296 31.62 -1.78 -12.89
CA PRO A 296 30.73 -0.62 -12.88
C PRO A 296 30.93 0.33 -11.69
N LEU A 297 31.06 -0.17 -10.45
CA LEU A 297 31.19 0.71 -9.29
C LEU A 297 32.52 1.46 -9.32
N LEU A 298 33.62 0.76 -9.62
CA LEU A 298 34.95 1.38 -9.65
C LEU A 298 35.04 2.44 -10.76
N LYS A 299 34.46 2.15 -11.93
CA LYS A 299 34.32 3.12 -13.03
C LYS A 299 33.55 4.36 -12.57
N ALA A 300 32.40 4.17 -11.91
CA ALA A 300 31.56 5.27 -11.44
C ALA A 300 32.31 6.17 -10.44
N ILE A 301 32.99 5.56 -9.47
CA ILE A 301 33.76 6.33 -8.47
C ILE A 301 34.90 7.10 -9.15
N ARG A 302 35.66 6.48 -10.04
CA ARG A 302 36.76 7.17 -10.75
C ARG A 302 36.26 8.32 -11.60
N GLN A 303 35.16 8.12 -12.31
CA GLN A 303 34.55 9.16 -13.13
C GLN A 303 34.06 10.33 -12.28
N SER A 304 33.42 10.06 -11.14
CA SER A 304 32.99 11.10 -10.20
C SER A 304 34.17 11.88 -9.61
N ILE A 305 35.31 11.23 -9.36
CA ILE A 305 36.53 11.89 -8.88
C ILE A 305 37.19 12.73 -9.98
N ALA A 306 37.24 12.22 -11.21
CA ALA A 306 37.84 12.91 -12.34
C ALA A 306 37.04 14.15 -12.78
N HIS A 307 35.73 14.11 -12.60
CA HIS A 307 34.79 15.15 -13.03
C HIS A 307 33.87 15.58 -11.86
N PRO A 308 34.40 16.26 -10.82
CA PRO A 308 33.64 16.63 -9.63
C PRO A 308 32.46 17.58 -9.90
N GLU A 309 32.50 18.31 -11.01
CA GLU A 309 31.43 19.20 -11.49
C GLU A 309 30.24 18.46 -12.10
N ASN A 310 30.43 17.18 -12.46
CA ASN A 310 29.43 16.39 -13.16
C ASN A 310 28.83 15.33 -12.23
N ASN A 311 27.50 15.25 -12.21
CA ASN A 311 26.82 14.15 -11.52
C ASN A 311 26.97 12.85 -12.31
N VAL A 312 27.31 11.77 -11.60
CA VAL A 312 27.44 10.41 -12.16
C VAL A 312 26.35 9.54 -11.56
N LEU A 313 25.66 8.77 -12.41
CA LEU A 313 24.59 7.88 -12.01
C LEU A 313 25.01 6.42 -12.27
N LEU A 314 25.03 5.62 -11.21
CA LEU A 314 25.17 4.17 -11.29
C LEU A 314 23.78 3.53 -11.11
N ILE A 315 23.32 2.81 -12.14
CA ILE A 315 22.07 2.05 -12.13
C ILE A 315 22.40 0.57 -11.94
N ILE A 316 21.83 -0.05 -10.90
CA ILE A 316 21.97 -1.46 -10.57
C ILE A 316 20.59 -2.13 -10.69
N ASP A 317 20.33 -2.78 -11.81
CA ASP A 317 19.08 -3.49 -12.00
C ASP A 317 19.11 -4.86 -11.28
N GLU A 318 17.98 -5.25 -10.68
CA GLU A 318 17.80 -6.55 -10.01
C GLU A 318 18.79 -6.82 -8.86
N ILE A 319 19.00 -5.84 -7.98
CA ILE A 319 20.04 -5.85 -6.93
C ILE A 319 19.97 -7.06 -5.98
N ASN A 320 18.79 -7.65 -5.78
CA ASN A 320 18.62 -8.84 -4.94
C ASN A 320 19.01 -10.15 -5.62
N ARG A 321 19.28 -10.17 -6.94
CA ARG A 321 19.64 -11.39 -7.66
C ARG A 321 21.06 -11.89 -7.40
N ALA A 322 21.92 -11.09 -6.77
CA ALA A 322 23.27 -11.48 -6.41
C ALA A 322 23.49 -11.45 -4.88
N ASN A 323 24.48 -12.20 -4.40
CA ASN A 323 24.91 -12.10 -3.01
C ASN A 323 25.64 -10.76 -2.78
N LEU A 324 24.90 -9.75 -2.31
CA LEU A 324 25.41 -8.38 -2.17
C LEU A 324 26.63 -8.26 -1.27
N SER A 325 26.71 -9.05 -0.20
CA SER A 325 27.89 -9.02 0.68
C SER A 325 29.15 -9.44 -0.06
N ASN A 326 29.06 -10.46 -0.92
CA ASN A 326 30.18 -10.93 -1.74
C ASN A 326 30.49 -9.95 -2.89
N VAL A 327 29.46 -9.41 -3.55
CA VAL A 327 29.63 -8.49 -4.68
C VAL A 327 30.24 -7.15 -4.27
N LEU A 328 29.81 -6.61 -3.12
CA LEU A 328 30.32 -5.33 -2.64
C LEU A 328 31.68 -5.45 -1.95
N GLY A 329 31.96 -6.58 -1.28
CA GLY A 329 33.20 -6.75 -0.51
C GLY A 329 33.45 -5.59 0.45
N GLU A 330 34.67 -5.05 0.44
CA GLU A 330 35.08 -3.91 1.24
C GLU A 330 34.44 -2.58 0.82
N SER A 331 33.97 -2.44 -0.44
CA SER A 331 33.27 -1.24 -0.89
C SER A 331 31.96 -0.99 -0.14
N PHE A 332 31.40 -2.03 0.49
CA PHE A 332 30.23 -1.95 1.37
C PHE A 332 30.38 -0.90 2.48
N TYR A 333 31.59 -0.72 2.99
CA TYR A 333 31.90 0.28 4.01
C TYR A 333 31.66 1.72 3.50
N LEU A 334 31.88 1.96 2.21
CA LEU A 334 31.82 3.30 1.61
C LEU A 334 30.39 3.85 1.45
N PHE A 335 29.38 2.98 1.47
CA PHE A 335 27.96 3.35 1.38
C PHE A 335 27.37 3.90 2.68
N GLU A 336 28.14 3.96 3.75
CA GLU A 336 27.66 4.45 5.04
C GLU A 336 27.53 5.98 5.03
N LYS A 337 26.38 6.50 5.46
CA LYS A 337 25.99 7.92 5.31
C LYS A 337 26.70 8.89 6.27
N SER A 338 27.12 8.43 7.44
CA SER A 338 27.69 9.32 8.46
C SER A 338 29.09 9.80 8.08
N GLU A 339 29.31 11.12 8.10
CA GLU A 339 30.66 11.69 8.04
C GLU A 339 31.39 11.40 9.37
N LEU A 340 31.97 10.21 9.47
CA LEU A 340 32.82 9.85 10.61
C LEU A 340 34.14 10.63 10.48
N LYS A 341 34.52 11.38 11.52
CA LYS A 341 35.75 12.19 11.55
C LYS A 341 37.03 11.39 11.23
N ASN A 342 37.02 10.07 11.49
CA ASN A 342 38.15 9.16 11.27
C ASN A 342 37.73 7.93 10.44
N ARG A 343 37.34 8.11 9.17
CA ARG A 343 37.09 6.97 8.27
C ARG A 343 38.38 6.29 7.83
N SER A 344 38.35 4.95 7.86
CA SER A 344 39.38 4.11 7.23
C SER A 344 39.43 4.36 5.73
N VAL A 345 40.64 4.32 5.17
CA VAL A 345 40.83 4.33 3.72
C VAL A 345 40.50 2.92 3.21
N ILE A 346 39.64 2.85 2.20
CA ILE A 346 39.34 1.62 1.48
C ILE A 346 40.10 1.65 0.16
N HIS A 347 40.73 0.53 -0.16
CA HIS A 347 41.44 0.32 -1.41
C HIS A 347 40.58 -0.56 -2.31
N LEU A 348 40.23 -0.06 -3.49
CA LEU A 348 39.41 -0.77 -4.47
C LEU A 348 40.23 -1.06 -5.73
N GLY A 349 40.09 -2.30 -6.19
CA GLY A 349 40.73 -2.81 -7.39
C GLY A 349 42.22 -3.10 -7.24
N GLU A 350 42.79 -3.70 -8.28
CA GLU A 350 44.17 -4.17 -8.31
C GLU A 350 45.07 -3.26 -9.17
N PRO A 351 46.39 -3.22 -8.92
CA PRO A 351 47.32 -2.53 -9.80
C PRO A 351 47.35 -3.22 -11.18
N ALA A 352 47.02 -2.47 -12.23
CA ALA A 352 47.10 -2.94 -13.60
C ALA A 352 48.45 -2.55 -14.21
N ASN A 353 49.27 -3.56 -14.53
CA ASN A 353 50.55 -3.39 -15.23
C ASN A 353 50.37 -3.69 -16.74
N ASP A 354 49.42 -3.01 -17.40
CA ASP A 354 49.29 -3.06 -18.86
C ASP A 354 50.15 -1.96 -19.50
N VAL A 355 50.74 -2.27 -20.66
CA VAL A 355 51.73 -1.43 -21.37
C VAL A 355 51.20 -0.03 -21.71
N ASP A 356 49.88 0.14 -21.84
CA ASP A 356 49.24 1.41 -22.22
C ASP A 356 48.49 2.16 -21.10
N THR A 357 48.18 1.53 -19.96
CA THR A 357 47.53 2.26 -18.83
C THR A 357 47.95 1.70 -17.47
N ALA A 358 49.05 2.22 -16.91
CA ALA A 358 49.38 1.97 -15.52
C ALA A 358 48.31 2.59 -14.60
N ARG A 359 47.38 1.78 -14.09
CA ARG A 359 46.33 2.22 -13.16
C ARG A 359 46.60 1.67 -11.76
N LYS A 360 46.72 2.58 -10.79
CA LYS A 360 46.89 2.23 -9.38
C LYS A 360 45.53 1.90 -8.74
N PRO A 361 45.50 1.03 -7.71
CA PRO A 361 44.32 0.82 -6.87
C PRO A 361 43.74 2.16 -6.42
N LEU A 362 42.41 2.28 -6.47
CA LEU A 362 41.74 3.48 -6.01
C LEU A 362 41.71 3.49 -4.48
N SER A 363 42.15 4.58 -3.86
CA SER A 363 42.14 4.72 -2.40
C SER A 363 41.18 5.82 -2.01
N VAL A 364 40.07 5.48 -1.35
CA VAL A 364 38.99 6.41 -1.01
C VAL A 364 38.52 6.21 0.43
N LYS A 365 38.19 7.30 1.12
CA LYS A 365 37.57 7.25 2.46
C LYS A 365 36.06 7.23 2.40
N GLN A 366 35.48 7.73 1.31
CA GLN A 366 34.04 7.87 1.12
C GLN A 366 33.74 7.91 -0.39
N LEU A 367 32.53 7.50 -0.77
CA LEU A 367 32.04 7.73 -2.12
C LEU A 367 31.93 9.24 -2.43
N PRO A 368 32.26 9.69 -3.66
CA PRO A 368 32.14 11.08 -4.06
C PRO A 368 30.70 11.61 -3.91
N LYS A 369 30.55 12.88 -3.51
CA LYS A 369 29.23 13.50 -3.30
C LYS A 369 28.41 13.66 -4.58
N ASN A 370 29.06 13.69 -5.74
CA ASN A 370 28.44 13.72 -7.06
C ASN A 370 28.14 12.31 -7.64
N LEU A 371 28.36 11.24 -6.87
CA LEU A 371 27.97 9.88 -7.23
C LEU A 371 26.59 9.55 -6.66
N TYR A 372 25.67 9.18 -7.55
CA TYR A 372 24.33 8.72 -7.21
C TYR A 372 24.19 7.24 -7.61
N VAL A 373 23.56 6.45 -6.74
CA VAL A 373 23.31 5.03 -7.00
C VAL A 373 21.82 4.76 -6.92
N VAL A 374 21.26 4.22 -7.99
CA VAL A 374 19.87 3.77 -8.03
C VAL A 374 19.85 2.28 -8.34
N ALA A 375 19.14 1.54 -7.52
CA ALA A 375 18.98 0.11 -7.68
C ALA A 375 17.51 -0.26 -7.84
N THR A 376 17.21 -1.33 -8.57
CA THR A 376 15.84 -1.88 -8.66
C THR A 376 15.77 -3.23 -7.95
N MET A 377 14.61 -3.55 -7.38
CA MET A 377 14.36 -4.83 -6.71
C MET A 377 12.94 -5.32 -7.00
N ASN A 378 12.80 -6.57 -7.47
CA ASN A 378 11.50 -7.24 -7.49
C ASN A 378 11.18 -7.80 -6.11
N THR A 379 9.97 -7.50 -5.61
CA THR A 379 9.50 -7.96 -4.29
C THR A 379 8.81 -9.32 -4.32
N ALA A 380 8.33 -9.76 -5.48
CA ALA A 380 7.69 -11.07 -5.65
C ALA A 380 8.72 -12.22 -5.69
N ASP A 381 9.94 -11.94 -6.13
CA ASP A 381 11.01 -12.94 -6.29
C ASP A 381 11.64 -13.29 -4.92
N ARG A 382 11.04 -14.26 -4.21
CA ARG A 382 11.47 -14.69 -2.86
C ARG A 382 12.61 -15.72 -2.85
N SER A 383 12.99 -16.27 -4.00
CA SER A 383 14.13 -17.19 -4.17
C SER A 383 15.50 -16.48 -4.19
N LEU A 384 15.49 -15.14 -4.08
CA LEU A 384 16.66 -14.29 -4.25
C LEU A 384 17.46 -14.09 -2.96
N ALA A 385 18.69 -13.59 -3.09
CA ALA A 385 19.59 -13.42 -1.96
C ALA A 385 18.99 -12.45 -0.93
N VAL A 386 18.98 -12.87 0.34
CA VAL A 386 18.45 -12.05 1.43
C VAL A 386 19.31 -10.79 1.58
N ILE A 387 18.70 -9.62 1.40
CA ILE A 387 19.37 -8.35 1.66
C ILE A 387 19.46 -8.14 3.17
N ASP A 388 20.69 -8.15 3.69
CA ASP A 388 20.98 -7.94 5.11
C ASP A 388 20.53 -6.55 5.60
N PHE A 389 20.12 -6.47 6.87
CA PHE A 389 19.75 -5.25 7.58
C PHE A 389 20.84 -4.19 7.54
N ALA A 390 22.12 -4.57 7.50
CA ALA A 390 23.21 -3.62 7.33
C ALA A 390 23.14 -2.86 6.00
N LEU A 391 22.77 -3.51 4.90
CA LEU A 391 22.59 -2.86 3.60
C LEU A 391 21.32 -2.01 3.59
N ARG A 392 20.23 -2.51 4.18
CA ARG A 392 18.98 -1.77 4.30
C ARG A 392 19.15 -0.40 4.96
N ARG A 393 20.07 -0.26 5.92
CA ARG A 393 20.37 1.01 6.60
C ARG A 393 21.18 2.01 5.75
N ARG A 394 21.89 1.54 4.72
CA ARG A 394 22.77 2.37 3.87
C ARG A 394 22.08 2.92 2.64
N PHE A 395 21.03 2.24 2.18
CA PHE A 395 20.18 2.70 1.09
C PHE A 395 18.88 3.29 1.62
N ALA A 396 18.36 4.32 0.96
CA ALA A 396 16.96 4.70 1.12
C ALA A 396 16.08 3.77 0.25
N TRP A 397 14.86 3.49 0.71
CA TRP A 397 13.97 2.54 0.06
C TRP A 397 12.72 3.27 -0.43
N TYR A 398 12.40 3.10 -1.70
CA TYR A 398 11.19 3.61 -2.32
C TYR A 398 10.38 2.43 -2.85
N THR A 399 9.11 2.32 -2.48
CA THR A 399 8.24 1.23 -2.95
C THR A 399 7.25 1.79 -3.95
N ILE A 400 7.30 1.29 -5.18
CA ILE A 400 6.27 1.53 -6.18
C ILE A 400 5.17 0.50 -5.98
N ILE A 401 3.94 0.99 -5.85
CA ILE A 401 2.75 0.16 -5.76
C ILE A 401 1.99 0.20 -7.10
N PRO A 402 1.23 -0.86 -7.44
CA PRO A 402 0.34 -0.84 -8.60
C PRO A 402 -0.65 0.33 -8.52
N HIS A 403 -0.87 0.98 -9.65
CA HIS A 403 -1.76 2.14 -9.75
C HIS A 403 -2.40 2.22 -11.13
N LYS A 404 -3.52 2.94 -11.23
CA LYS A 404 -4.11 3.26 -12.53
C LYS A 404 -3.25 4.25 -13.28
N LEU A 405 -3.10 4.02 -14.58
CA LEU A 405 -2.43 4.97 -15.46
C LEU A 405 -3.41 6.04 -15.94
N VAL A 406 -2.95 7.28 -15.97
CA VAL A 406 -3.62 8.37 -16.68
C VAL A 406 -3.09 8.49 -18.11
N LYS A 407 -3.86 9.15 -18.99
CA LYS A 407 -3.51 9.27 -20.42
C LYS A 407 -2.13 9.87 -20.70
N SER A 408 -1.61 10.73 -19.82
CA SER A 408 -0.28 11.33 -19.97
C SER A 408 0.87 10.36 -19.71
N GLU A 409 0.60 9.23 -19.08
CA GLU A 409 1.61 8.19 -18.79
C GLU A 409 1.68 7.11 -19.88
N LEU A 410 0.69 7.07 -20.78
CA LEU A 410 0.63 6.13 -21.89
C LEU A 410 1.30 6.70 -23.13
N ARG A 411 1.93 5.84 -23.94
CA ARG A 411 2.36 6.22 -25.29
C ARG A 411 1.14 6.45 -26.18
N ASN A 412 1.31 7.26 -27.23
CA ASN A 412 0.21 7.61 -28.14
C ASN A 412 -0.54 6.42 -28.76
N ASN A 413 0.12 5.26 -28.87
CA ASN A 413 -0.45 4.02 -29.44
C ASN A 413 -0.84 2.99 -28.37
N GLU A 414 -0.93 3.36 -27.10
CA GLU A 414 -1.26 2.45 -26.00
C GLU A 414 -2.68 2.69 -25.48
N ASP A 415 -3.33 1.61 -25.05
CA ASP A 415 -4.59 1.61 -24.28
C ASP A 415 -4.36 0.91 -22.94
N PHE A 416 -4.93 1.47 -21.87
CA PHE A 416 -4.93 0.87 -20.53
C PHE A 416 -6.31 0.28 -20.22
N HIS A 417 -6.34 -1.00 -19.86
CA HIS A 417 -7.55 -1.76 -19.56
C HIS A 417 -7.86 -1.66 -18.06
N SER A 418 -8.46 -0.53 -17.67
CA SER A 418 -8.68 -0.20 -16.26
C SER A 418 -9.66 -1.13 -15.56
N ASP A 419 -10.63 -1.70 -16.28
CA ASP A 419 -11.66 -2.57 -15.68
C ASP A 419 -11.04 -3.89 -15.22
N GLU A 420 -10.15 -4.48 -16.03
CA GLU A 420 -9.41 -5.68 -15.69
C GLU A 420 -8.39 -5.44 -14.57
N PHE A 421 -7.69 -4.29 -14.61
CA PHE A 421 -6.81 -3.85 -13.52
C PHE A 421 -7.59 -3.74 -12.20
N ASP A 422 -8.74 -3.06 -12.22
CA ASP A 422 -9.59 -2.87 -11.04
C ASP A 422 -10.04 -4.18 -10.42
N ARG A 423 -10.45 -5.14 -11.25
CA ARG A 423 -10.89 -6.45 -10.76
C ARG A 423 -9.76 -7.20 -10.04
N ILE A 424 -8.55 -7.18 -10.60
CA ILE A 424 -7.39 -7.81 -9.96
C ILE A 424 -6.99 -7.06 -8.69
N HIS A 425 -6.93 -5.72 -8.77
CA HIS A 425 -6.66 -4.87 -7.63
C HIS A 425 -7.63 -5.14 -6.48
N ASP A 426 -8.94 -5.18 -6.75
CA ASP A 426 -9.98 -5.46 -5.76
C ASP A 426 -9.78 -6.83 -5.09
N ILE A 427 -9.39 -7.87 -5.85
CA ILE A 427 -9.09 -9.20 -5.28
C ILE A 427 -7.89 -9.12 -4.32
N PHE A 428 -6.80 -8.45 -4.71
CA PHE A 428 -5.66 -8.25 -3.80
C PHE A 428 -6.04 -7.40 -2.57
N GLN A 429 -6.81 -6.33 -2.77
CA GLN A 429 -7.26 -5.45 -1.70
C GLN A 429 -8.25 -6.13 -0.75
N GLU A 430 -8.94 -7.18 -1.17
CA GLU A 430 -9.85 -7.94 -0.32
C GLU A 430 -9.16 -9.12 0.38
N TYR A 431 -8.38 -9.91 -0.33
CA TYR A 431 -7.95 -11.23 0.16
C TYR A 431 -6.46 -11.34 0.50
N ALA A 432 -5.59 -10.52 -0.11
CA ALA A 432 -4.16 -10.64 0.11
C ALA A 432 -3.78 -10.22 1.53
N THR A 433 -2.87 -10.96 2.16
CA THR A 433 -2.19 -10.52 3.37
C THR A 433 -1.29 -9.32 3.09
N SER A 434 -0.81 -8.64 4.14
CA SER A 434 0.13 -7.51 3.98
C SER A 434 1.41 -7.88 3.22
N GLN A 435 1.84 -9.14 3.28
CA GLN A 435 3.02 -9.58 2.53
C GLN A 435 2.71 -9.89 1.06
N GLU A 436 1.53 -10.42 0.78
CA GLU A 436 1.10 -10.79 -0.58
C GLU A 436 0.69 -9.58 -1.41
N LEU A 437 0.30 -8.46 -0.77
CA LEU A 437 0.11 -7.18 -1.47
C LEU A 437 1.33 -6.76 -2.30
N MET A 438 2.54 -7.12 -1.85
CA MET A 438 3.78 -6.82 -2.58
C MET A 438 4.00 -7.70 -3.82
N MET A 439 3.04 -8.57 -4.13
CA MET A 439 3.04 -9.46 -5.30
C MET A 439 1.99 -9.04 -6.34
N GLU A 440 1.17 -8.02 -6.04
CA GLU A 440 0.12 -7.55 -6.93
C GLU A 440 0.68 -7.14 -8.30
N PRO A 441 0.23 -7.75 -9.41
CA PRO A 441 0.71 -7.42 -10.75
C PRO A 441 0.52 -5.95 -11.07
N GLY A 442 1.59 -5.29 -11.50
CA GLY A 442 1.54 -3.87 -11.82
C GLY A 442 0.78 -3.57 -13.11
N GLN A 443 0.52 -2.28 -13.30
CA GLN A 443 -0.26 -1.71 -14.38
C GLN A 443 0.23 -2.07 -15.79
N SER A 444 1.51 -2.40 -15.98
CA SER A 444 2.04 -2.77 -17.30
C SER A 444 1.47 -4.07 -17.87
N TYR A 445 0.92 -4.98 -17.04
CA TYR A 445 0.19 -6.17 -17.50
C TYR A 445 -1.13 -5.82 -18.20
N PHE A 446 -1.63 -4.60 -17.98
CA PHE A 446 -2.94 -4.13 -18.44
C PHE A 446 -2.84 -3.07 -19.55
N ILE A 447 -1.68 -2.96 -20.20
CA ILE A 447 -1.45 -2.06 -21.34
C ILE A 447 -1.47 -2.88 -22.63
N THR A 448 -2.09 -2.40 -23.70
CA THR A 448 -1.95 -2.99 -25.04
C THR A 448 -1.69 -1.92 -26.07
N GLU A 449 -1.30 -2.31 -27.28
CA GLU A 449 -1.45 -1.40 -28.41
C GLU A 449 -2.94 -1.10 -28.65
N LYS A 450 -3.21 0.08 -29.22
CA LYS A 450 -4.57 0.52 -29.53
C LYS A 450 -5.30 -0.46 -30.43
N GLY A 451 -6.52 -0.81 -30.01
CA GLY A 451 -7.39 -1.75 -30.74
C GLY A 451 -7.01 -3.23 -30.59
N GLN A 452 -5.96 -3.57 -29.83
CA GLN A 452 -5.67 -4.95 -29.46
C GLN A 452 -6.47 -5.38 -28.23
N SER A 453 -6.73 -6.68 -28.13
CA SER A 453 -7.44 -7.26 -26.99
C SER A 453 -6.47 -7.56 -25.83
N ILE A 454 -6.87 -7.22 -24.61
CA ILE A 454 -6.16 -7.59 -23.37
C ILE A 454 -6.11 -9.11 -23.14
N LYS A 455 -6.99 -9.88 -23.80
CA LYS A 455 -7.18 -11.31 -23.53
C LYS A 455 -5.90 -12.14 -23.67
N GLU A 456 -5.09 -11.86 -24.67
CA GLU A 456 -3.82 -12.59 -24.87
C GLU A 456 -2.84 -12.33 -23.73
N ARG A 457 -2.72 -11.08 -23.27
CA ARG A 457 -1.88 -10.75 -22.10
C ARG A 457 -2.39 -11.41 -20.83
N ILE A 458 -3.71 -11.43 -20.64
CA ILE A 458 -4.31 -12.10 -19.48
C ILE A 458 -4.05 -13.62 -19.54
N GLN A 459 -4.18 -14.23 -20.70
CA GLN A 459 -4.01 -15.68 -20.87
C GLN A 459 -2.56 -16.13 -20.77
N TYR A 460 -1.62 -15.39 -21.37
CA TYR A 460 -0.24 -15.85 -21.52
C TYR A 460 0.75 -15.18 -20.56
N GLU A 461 0.38 -14.08 -19.90
CA GLU A 461 1.25 -13.40 -18.93
C GLU A 461 0.65 -13.41 -17.51
N LEU A 462 -0.60 -12.95 -17.35
CA LEU A 462 -1.21 -12.79 -16.01
C LEU A 462 -1.65 -14.13 -15.40
N LEU A 463 -2.32 -14.99 -16.17
CA LEU A 463 -2.79 -16.29 -15.67
C LEU A 463 -1.64 -17.17 -15.18
N PRO A 464 -0.53 -17.36 -15.93
CA PRO A 464 0.60 -18.13 -15.45
C PRO A 464 1.21 -17.55 -14.17
N LEU A 465 1.31 -16.23 -14.06
CA LEU A 465 1.84 -15.55 -12.86
C LEU A 465 0.97 -15.82 -11.62
N ILE A 466 -0.34 -15.63 -11.72
CA ILE A 466 -1.26 -15.86 -10.59
C ILE A 466 -1.31 -17.35 -10.24
N ARG A 467 -1.23 -18.25 -11.24
CA ARG A 467 -1.14 -19.70 -11.00
C ARG A 467 0.12 -20.05 -10.20
N GLU A 468 1.27 -19.48 -10.57
CA GLU A 468 2.51 -19.67 -9.81
C GLU A 468 2.37 -19.19 -8.36
N TYR A 469 1.69 -18.07 -8.12
CA TYR A 469 1.43 -17.60 -6.75
C TYR A 469 0.62 -18.62 -5.96
N LEU A 470 -0.48 -19.12 -6.53
CA LEU A 470 -1.36 -20.12 -5.89
C LEU A 470 -0.63 -21.45 -5.65
N ASP A 471 0.15 -21.93 -6.63
CA ASP A 471 0.92 -23.18 -6.53
C ASP A 471 1.97 -23.12 -5.41
N ASN A 472 2.50 -21.93 -5.13
CA ASN A 472 3.41 -21.68 -4.00
C ASN A 472 2.69 -21.38 -2.67
N GLY A 473 1.35 -21.50 -2.63
CA GLY A 473 0.54 -21.32 -1.42
C GLY A 473 0.23 -19.87 -1.05
N TYR A 474 0.54 -18.91 -1.93
CA TYR A 474 0.14 -17.51 -1.75
C TYR A 474 -1.28 -17.29 -2.25
N LEU A 475 -1.98 -16.31 -1.70
CA LEU A 475 -3.31 -15.88 -2.13
C LEU A 475 -4.35 -17.02 -2.12
N ALA A 476 -4.16 -18.06 -1.30
CA ALA A 476 -5.02 -19.23 -1.26
C ALA A 476 -6.50 -18.87 -0.99
N ASN A 477 -6.75 -17.84 -0.17
CA ASN A 477 -8.09 -17.34 0.14
C ASN A 477 -8.77 -16.61 -1.04
N ALA A 478 -8.05 -16.36 -2.14
CA ALA A 478 -8.51 -15.62 -3.31
C ALA A 478 -8.63 -16.50 -4.57
N ALA A 479 -8.38 -17.81 -4.44
CA ALA A 479 -8.24 -18.72 -5.58
C ALA A 479 -9.51 -18.76 -6.44
N ASP A 480 -10.68 -18.77 -5.81
CA ASP A 480 -11.97 -18.83 -6.50
C ASP A 480 -12.29 -17.51 -7.20
N GLU A 481 -11.94 -16.37 -6.60
CA GLU A 481 -12.10 -15.04 -7.18
C GLU A 481 -11.20 -14.85 -8.41
N PHE A 482 -9.95 -15.31 -8.34
CA PHE A 482 -9.07 -15.36 -9.51
C PHE A 482 -9.61 -16.29 -10.60
N ASN A 483 -10.04 -17.49 -10.23
CA ASN A 483 -10.62 -18.44 -11.18
C ASN A 483 -11.84 -17.82 -11.90
N GLN A 484 -12.73 -17.15 -11.17
CA GLN A 484 -13.88 -16.46 -11.75
C GLN A 484 -13.44 -15.33 -12.68
N PHE A 485 -12.44 -14.52 -12.30
CA PHE A 485 -11.87 -13.49 -13.16
C PHE A 485 -11.38 -14.06 -14.50
N PHE A 486 -10.61 -15.15 -14.49
CA PHE A 486 -10.10 -15.77 -15.72
C PHE A 486 -11.21 -16.41 -16.57
N ILE A 487 -12.20 -17.07 -15.95
CA ILE A 487 -13.35 -17.62 -16.68
C ILE A 487 -14.14 -16.50 -17.37
N ASP A 488 -14.44 -15.41 -16.66
CA ASP A 488 -15.21 -14.30 -17.22
C ASP A 488 -14.48 -13.59 -18.36
N THR A 489 -13.16 -13.48 -18.26
CA THR A 489 -12.35 -12.63 -19.16
C THR A 489 -11.84 -13.40 -20.38
N ILE A 490 -11.39 -14.64 -20.18
CA ILE A 490 -10.74 -15.47 -21.20
C ILE A 490 -11.31 -16.90 -21.30
N SER A 491 -12.41 -17.20 -20.59
CA SER A 491 -13.07 -18.52 -20.62
C SER A 491 -12.15 -19.70 -20.27
N THR A 492 -11.16 -19.45 -19.42
CA THR A 492 -10.16 -20.43 -18.99
C THR A 492 -10.16 -20.51 -17.47
N SER A 493 -10.16 -21.73 -16.92
CA SER A 493 -10.01 -21.94 -15.48
C SER A 493 -8.54 -21.93 -15.09
N ILE A 494 -8.21 -21.35 -13.94
CA ILE A 494 -6.84 -21.36 -13.41
C ILE A 494 -6.38 -22.75 -12.94
N TYR A 495 -7.34 -23.66 -12.71
CA TYR A 495 -7.08 -25.02 -12.22
C TYR A 495 -6.70 -26.01 -13.34
N LEU A 496 -6.77 -25.59 -14.60
CA LEU A 496 -6.38 -26.36 -15.79
C LEU A 496 -5.04 -25.81 -16.26
#